data_AF-A0A6I3E8H9-F1
#
_entry.id   AF-A0A6I3E8H9-F1
#
_cell.length_a   1.000
_cell.length_b   1.000
_cell.length_c   1.000
_cell.angle_alpha   90.00
_cell.angle_beta   90.00
_cell.angle_gamma   90.00
#
_symmetry.space_group_name_H-M   'P 1'
#
loop_
_entity.id
_entity.type
_entity.pdbx_description
1 polymer ?
#
loop_
_entity_poly.entity_id
_entity_poly.type
_entity_poly.pdbx_seq_one_letter_code
_entity_poly.pdbx_strand_id
1 'polypeptide(L)'
;MKRLFFAIALTFSFLVPASAQASDNQVTVLSRNLYLGADVGIALKLIPDFPAAAQFMWSQVKANDFAQRAPKLAQEAISNDADVIGIQEATIWYCKKNAWSKKVEVLNFTKQFLEATKAQGSEYVLAKFDGKEAFNPGYSIAAVPFLTMVNDPSTFQPLFGQDKAACGFVIGDALAIKKELADKVLKVGNTEYVDTYSIVPTLMTIYRGYTWADISIGNQPVRFVTTHLESIWDEGKVPNAAKQATQLVNDLENTTMPLVVLGDFNSDPRDPRPLDAPNPGEQPIESDACPVQKHNCSAYWTMRDAGYMEADPNPLLPENYSWGMSALLAGPDGMRFDEAKKMGNKYGFSDRLDYVFIRNGIKEISSKIIGNTWPENENTWQCSNEEQIGNTQEIAQRMGIAAPDSGICLATDHAGVVSTLVLDGSKSARSADLPAHKPFPISFWQWVGLALVGAIGFLIFRKNSKLLSKSKRIPRIKSI
;
A
#
# COMPACT_ATOMS: atom_id res chain seq x y z
N MET A 1 23.82 -56.96 -62.84
CA MET A 1 23.36 -56.77 -61.44
C MET A 1 23.04 -55.29 -61.23
N LYS A 2 21.77 -54.97 -60.95
CA LYS A 2 21.28 -53.60 -60.71
C LYS A 2 21.89 -53.05 -59.41
N ARG A 3 22.47 -51.83 -59.43
CA ARG A 3 22.64 -51.00 -58.23
C ARG A 3 22.43 -49.51 -58.55
N LEU A 4 21.21 -49.10 -58.25
CA LEU A 4 20.69 -47.80 -57.81
C LEU A 4 21.67 -46.62 -57.70
N PHE A 5 21.40 -45.55 -58.46
CA PHE A 5 21.79 -44.17 -58.13
C PHE A 5 20.73 -43.56 -57.19
N PHE A 6 21.11 -43.20 -55.97
CA PHE A 6 20.29 -42.36 -55.09
C PHE A 6 20.62 -40.89 -55.39
N ALA A 7 19.69 -40.17 -56.01
CA ALA A 7 19.72 -38.72 -56.08
C ALA A 7 19.08 -38.17 -54.81
N ILE A 8 19.87 -37.54 -53.95
CA ILE A 8 19.38 -36.83 -52.76
C ILE A 8 18.97 -35.42 -53.22
N ALA A 9 17.66 -35.19 -53.31
CA ALA A 9 17.11 -33.86 -53.49
C ALA A 9 17.08 -33.15 -52.12
N LEU A 10 17.94 -32.14 -51.94
CA LEU A 10 17.85 -31.23 -50.80
C LEU A 10 16.67 -30.26 -51.04
N THR A 11 15.56 -30.48 -50.36
CA THR A 11 14.50 -29.47 -50.22
C THR A 11 14.93 -28.43 -49.19
N PHE A 12 15.32 -27.24 -49.66
CA PHE A 12 15.50 -26.05 -48.83
C PHE A 12 14.11 -25.51 -48.47
N SER A 13 13.61 -25.85 -47.29
CA SER A 13 12.44 -25.18 -46.70
C SER A 13 12.85 -23.80 -46.23
N PHE A 14 12.48 -22.77 -46.98
CA PHE A 14 12.53 -21.38 -46.50
C PHE A 14 11.49 -21.23 -45.39
N LEU A 15 11.92 -21.36 -44.14
CA LEU A 15 11.16 -20.87 -42.99
C LEU A 15 11.17 -19.35 -43.07
N VAL A 16 10.06 -18.76 -43.52
CA VAL A 16 9.80 -17.33 -43.33
C VAL A 16 9.63 -17.13 -41.83
N PRO A 17 10.48 -16.34 -41.15
CA PRO A 17 10.25 -16.02 -39.74
C PRO A 17 8.93 -15.24 -39.68
N ALA A 18 7.96 -15.78 -38.93
CA ALA A 18 6.79 -15.01 -38.55
C ALA A 18 7.29 -13.75 -37.81
N SER A 19 6.94 -12.57 -38.33
CA SER A 19 7.26 -11.30 -37.69
C SER A 19 6.63 -11.27 -36.30
N ALA A 20 7.46 -11.14 -35.26
CA ALA A 20 7.09 -10.96 -33.87
C ALA A 20 6.49 -9.55 -33.63
N GLN A 21 5.40 -9.21 -34.32
CA GLN A 21 4.71 -7.91 -34.18
C GLN A 21 3.63 -7.92 -33.08
N ALA A 22 3.55 -8.97 -32.26
CA ALA A 22 2.54 -9.10 -31.21
C ALA A 22 2.93 -8.44 -29.87
N SER A 23 4.19 -8.00 -29.68
CA SER A 23 4.71 -7.56 -28.37
C SER A 23 4.56 -6.07 -28.07
N ASP A 24 4.41 -5.19 -29.06
CA ASP A 24 4.62 -3.75 -28.82
C ASP A 24 3.43 -3.03 -28.16
N ASN A 25 2.24 -3.64 -28.15
CA ASN A 25 1.01 -3.04 -27.60
C ASN A 25 0.47 -3.77 -26.37
N GLN A 26 1.27 -4.66 -25.77
CA GLN A 26 0.91 -5.34 -24.52
C GLN A 26 1.60 -4.69 -23.34
N VAL A 27 0.95 -4.75 -22.18
CA VAL A 27 1.51 -4.29 -20.91
C VAL A 27 0.99 -5.18 -19.80
N THR A 28 1.87 -5.66 -18.93
CA THR A 28 1.48 -6.36 -17.71
C THR A 28 1.51 -5.39 -16.54
N VAL A 29 0.42 -5.34 -15.78
CA VAL A 29 0.30 -4.49 -14.58
C VAL A 29 0.17 -5.36 -13.32
N LEU A 30 0.68 -4.85 -12.20
CA LEU A 30 0.59 -5.48 -10.89
C LEU A 30 0.10 -4.47 -9.85
N SER A 31 -1.00 -4.78 -9.15
CA SER A 31 -1.37 -4.10 -7.89
C SER A 31 -0.76 -4.84 -6.71
N ARG A 32 -0.07 -4.12 -5.83
CA ARG A 32 0.58 -4.72 -4.65
C ARG A 32 0.60 -3.78 -3.44
N ASN A 33 -0.17 -4.13 -2.41
CA ASN A 33 -0.02 -3.58 -1.07
C ASN A 33 1.20 -4.22 -0.38
N LEU A 34 2.17 -3.41 0.07
CA LEU A 34 3.41 -3.88 0.72
C LEU A 34 3.25 -4.17 2.22
N TYR A 35 2.10 -3.82 2.79
CA TYR A 35 1.80 -3.87 4.22
C TYR A 35 2.77 -3.04 5.09
N LEU A 36 2.23 -2.04 5.78
CA LEU A 36 2.92 -1.06 6.62
C LEU A 36 3.71 -1.72 7.75
N GLY A 37 3.38 -2.97 8.06
CA GLY A 37 4.10 -3.85 8.95
C GLY A 37 3.50 -3.94 10.35
N ALA A 38 2.32 -3.36 10.60
CA ALA A 38 1.65 -3.46 11.88
C ALA A 38 0.12 -3.25 11.78
N ASP A 39 -0.61 -3.78 12.76
CA ASP A 39 -2.04 -3.56 12.94
C ASP A 39 -2.32 -2.18 13.53
N VAL A 40 -2.78 -1.26 12.68
CA VAL A 40 -3.15 0.09 13.12
C VAL A 40 -4.40 0.07 14.01
N GLY A 41 -5.37 -0.81 13.74
CA GLY A 41 -6.60 -0.90 14.52
C GLY A 41 -6.36 -1.24 15.98
N ILE A 42 -5.47 -2.19 16.27
CA ILE A 42 -5.05 -2.52 17.64
C ILE A 42 -4.27 -1.36 18.26
N ALA A 43 -3.37 -0.71 17.51
CA ALA A 43 -2.62 0.44 18.02
C ALA A 43 -3.55 1.60 18.45
N LEU A 44 -4.63 1.84 17.71
CA LEU A 44 -5.63 2.85 18.05
C LEU A 44 -6.40 2.53 19.34
N LYS A 45 -6.65 1.25 19.63
CA LYS A 45 -7.29 0.81 20.89
C LYS A 45 -6.45 1.10 22.13
N LEU A 46 -5.14 1.33 21.98
CA LEU A 46 -4.23 1.67 23.08
C LEU A 46 -4.23 3.17 23.43
N ILE A 47 -4.85 4.02 22.61
CA ILE A 47 -4.98 5.47 22.88
C ILE A 47 -5.90 5.68 24.12
N PRO A 48 -5.55 6.57 25.06
CA PRO A 48 -4.57 7.67 24.95
C PRO A 48 -3.11 7.34 25.31
N ASP A 49 -2.74 6.08 25.52
CA ASP A 49 -1.34 5.69 25.75
C ASP A 49 -0.55 5.63 24.42
N PHE A 50 -0.20 6.81 23.90
CA PHE A 50 0.55 6.94 22.66
C PHE A 50 1.90 6.20 22.67
N PRO A 51 2.70 6.20 23.76
CA PRO A 51 3.92 5.40 23.80
C PRO A 51 3.66 3.90 23.67
N ALA A 52 2.64 3.36 24.33
CA ALA A 52 2.26 1.96 24.18
C ALA A 52 1.82 1.63 22.75
N ALA A 53 1.00 2.49 22.13
CA ALA A 53 0.59 2.35 20.74
C ALA A 53 1.79 2.37 19.77
N ALA A 54 2.72 3.32 19.96
CA ALA A 54 3.92 3.43 19.14
C ALA A 54 4.86 2.24 19.33
N GLN A 55 5.04 1.78 20.57
CA GLN A 55 5.84 0.59 20.88
C GLN A 55 5.23 -0.67 20.25
N PHE A 56 3.91 -0.85 20.33
CA PHE A 56 3.20 -1.96 19.72
C PHE A 56 3.44 -2.02 18.21
N MET A 57 3.19 -0.92 17.50
CA MET A 57 3.42 -0.85 16.05
C MET A 57 4.88 -1.14 15.70
N TRP A 58 5.83 -0.54 16.43
CA TRP A 58 7.24 -0.76 16.17
C TRP A 58 7.65 -2.22 16.37
N SER A 59 7.18 -2.86 17.44
CA SER A 59 7.46 -4.27 17.70
C SER A 59 6.97 -5.17 16.55
N GLN A 60 5.77 -4.92 16.00
CA GLN A 60 5.28 -5.66 14.84
C GLN A 60 6.08 -5.37 13.57
N VAL A 61 6.44 -4.11 13.30
CA VAL A 61 7.27 -3.75 12.14
C VAL A 61 8.63 -4.46 12.19
N LYS A 62 9.22 -4.55 13.38
CA LYS A 62 10.47 -5.31 13.60
C LYS A 62 10.27 -6.81 13.41
N ALA A 63 9.18 -7.37 13.95
CA ALA A 63 8.84 -8.77 13.78
C ALA A 63 8.55 -9.17 12.33
N ASN A 64 7.97 -8.26 11.54
CA ASN A 64 7.65 -8.47 10.13
C ASN A 64 8.83 -8.23 9.19
N ASP A 65 10.00 -7.84 9.70
CA ASP A 65 11.30 -7.70 9.02
C ASP A 65 11.20 -7.48 7.49
N PHE A 66 10.93 -6.24 7.06
CA PHE A 66 10.76 -5.94 5.63
C PHE A 66 11.99 -6.30 4.78
N ALA A 67 13.19 -6.40 5.37
CA ALA A 67 14.38 -6.81 4.62
C ALA A 67 14.30 -8.27 4.14
N GLN A 68 13.59 -9.14 4.87
CA GLN A 68 13.30 -10.52 4.43
C GLN A 68 12.12 -10.58 3.44
N ARG A 69 11.17 -9.63 3.56
CA ARG A 69 9.97 -9.57 2.70
C ARG A 69 10.25 -8.97 1.32
N ALA A 70 11.09 -7.95 1.23
CA ALA A 70 11.35 -7.23 -0.02
C ALA A 70 11.84 -8.13 -1.18
N PRO A 71 12.78 -9.08 -0.97
CA PRO A 71 13.17 -10.02 -2.02
C PRO A 71 12.04 -10.94 -2.49
N LYS A 72 11.06 -11.24 -1.64
CA LYS A 72 9.91 -12.08 -2.00
C LYS A 72 8.92 -11.32 -2.87
N LEU A 73 8.57 -10.10 -2.46
CA LEU A 73 7.73 -9.20 -3.24
C LEU A 73 8.38 -8.83 -4.59
N ALA A 74 9.71 -8.63 -4.60
CA ALA A 74 10.46 -8.39 -5.83
C ALA A 74 10.38 -9.59 -6.78
N GLN A 75 10.55 -10.81 -6.27
CA GLN A 75 10.44 -12.02 -7.08
C GLN A 75 9.03 -12.18 -7.68
N GLU A 76 7.96 -11.82 -6.95
CA GLU A 76 6.60 -11.79 -7.51
C GLU A 76 6.50 -10.89 -8.73
N ALA A 77 6.98 -9.65 -8.63
CA ALA A 77 6.95 -8.70 -9.73
C ALA A 77 7.72 -9.24 -10.95
N ILE A 78 8.89 -9.82 -10.72
CA ILE A 78 9.78 -10.34 -11.76
C ILE A 78 9.22 -11.60 -12.41
N SER A 79 8.76 -12.58 -11.63
CA SER A 79 8.17 -13.83 -12.15
C SER A 79 6.92 -13.59 -12.98
N ASN A 80 6.24 -12.48 -12.76
CA ASN A 80 5.05 -12.06 -13.50
C ASN A 80 5.34 -11.10 -14.64
N ASP A 81 6.62 -10.76 -14.87
CA ASP A 81 7.05 -9.84 -15.94
C ASP A 81 6.29 -8.50 -15.93
N ALA A 82 5.96 -7.99 -14.73
CA ALA A 82 5.13 -6.80 -14.58
C ALA A 82 5.84 -5.56 -15.14
N ASP A 83 5.24 -4.85 -16.08
CA ASP A 83 5.81 -3.64 -16.67
C ASP A 83 5.58 -2.40 -15.79
N VAL A 84 4.40 -2.35 -15.15
CA VAL A 84 3.95 -1.27 -14.27
C VAL A 84 3.40 -1.86 -12.98
N ILE A 85 3.82 -1.32 -11.84
CA ILE A 85 3.41 -1.78 -10.51
C ILE A 85 2.79 -0.61 -9.75
N GLY A 86 1.52 -0.74 -9.40
CA GLY A 86 0.85 0.11 -8.42
C GLY A 86 1.17 -0.42 -7.03
N ILE A 87 1.96 0.34 -6.28
CA ILE A 87 2.40 0.01 -4.92
C ILE A 87 1.52 0.76 -3.94
N GLN A 88 0.85 0.04 -3.04
CA GLN A 88 0.13 0.62 -1.89
C GLN A 88 0.93 0.38 -0.62
N GLU A 89 0.71 1.26 0.37
CA GLU A 89 1.44 1.24 1.64
C GLU A 89 2.97 1.35 1.48
N ALA A 90 3.38 2.21 0.54
CA ALA A 90 4.76 2.65 0.30
C ALA A 90 5.31 3.42 1.51
N THR A 91 5.62 2.68 2.57
CA THR A 91 5.84 3.22 3.91
C THR A 91 7.31 3.57 4.17
N ILE A 92 7.52 4.73 4.77
CA ILE A 92 8.82 5.21 5.25
C ILE A 92 8.72 5.42 6.76
N TRP A 93 9.38 4.55 7.52
CA TRP A 93 9.56 4.66 8.96
C TRP A 93 10.76 5.54 9.28
N TYR A 94 10.57 6.49 10.18
CA TYR A 94 11.61 7.40 10.63
C TYR A 94 11.59 7.61 12.13
N CYS A 95 12.77 7.87 12.69
CA CYS A 95 12.92 8.12 14.12
C CYS A 95 13.73 9.39 14.40
N LYS A 96 13.58 9.92 15.62
CA LYS A 96 14.29 11.09 16.14
C LYS A 96 14.88 10.75 17.51
N LYS A 97 16.18 11.04 17.68
CA LYS A 97 16.89 10.93 18.96
C LYS A 97 16.25 11.81 20.06
N ASN A 98 15.92 13.06 19.73
CA ASN A 98 15.25 14.00 20.63
C ASN A 98 14.51 15.09 19.82
N ALA A 99 13.85 16.03 20.50
CA ALA A 99 13.03 17.07 19.87
C ALA A 99 13.74 17.89 18.80
N TRP A 100 15.04 18.14 18.98
CA TRP A 100 15.85 19.02 18.12
C TRP A 100 16.68 18.26 17.08
N SER A 101 16.66 16.93 17.13
CA SER A 101 17.36 16.09 16.15
C SER A 101 16.63 16.07 14.81
N LYS A 102 17.37 15.90 13.72
CA LYS A 102 16.78 15.61 12.41
C LYS A 102 16.07 14.24 12.44
N LYS A 103 15.08 14.07 11.56
CA LYS A 103 14.50 12.75 11.29
C LYS A 103 15.54 11.88 10.59
N VAL A 104 15.67 10.64 11.02
CA VAL A 104 16.48 9.61 10.35
C VAL A 104 15.53 8.56 9.80
N GLU A 105 15.58 8.32 8.50
CA GLU A 105 14.91 7.18 7.86
C GLU A 105 15.52 5.88 8.40
N VAL A 106 14.67 4.99 8.90
CA VAL A 106 15.10 3.70 9.47
C VAL A 106 14.67 2.54 8.57
N LEU A 107 13.48 2.60 8.00
CA LEU A 107 13.00 1.64 7.00
C LEU A 107 12.27 2.39 5.89
N ASN A 108 12.55 2.03 4.64
CA ASN A 108 11.86 2.56 3.47
C ASN A 108 11.48 1.39 2.57
N PHE A 109 10.18 1.08 2.52
CA PHE A 109 9.70 -0.15 1.91
C PHE A 109 9.83 -0.11 0.39
N THR A 110 9.45 1.01 -0.23
CA THR A 110 9.60 1.20 -1.67
C THR A 110 11.06 1.12 -2.09
N LYS A 111 11.96 1.78 -1.37
CA LYS A 111 13.39 1.74 -1.69
C LYS A 111 13.95 0.32 -1.60
N GLN A 112 13.66 -0.40 -0.51
CA GLN A 112 14.12 -1.78 -0.33
C GLN A 112 13.51 -2.72 -1.38
N PHE A 113 12.25 -2.53 -1.75
CA PHE A 113 11.60 -3.27 -2.83
C PHE A 113 12.33 -3.06 -4.17
N LEU A 114 12.57 -1.81 -4.59
CA LEU A 114 13.27 -1.49 -5.85
C LEU A 114 14.74 -1.95 -5.84
N GLU A 115 15.41 -1.87 -4.69
CA GLU A 115 16.76 -2.42 -4.52
C GLU A 115 16.77 -3.95 -4.66
N ALA A 116 15.76 -4.63 -4.11
CA ALA A 116 15.60 -6.07 -4.21
C ALA A 116 15.31 -6.53 -5.65
N THR A 117 14.46 -5.82 -6.40
CA THR A 117 14.22 -6.17 -7.81
C THR A 117 15.50 -6.05 -8.62
N LYS A 118 16.25 -4.96 -8.42
CA LYS A 118 17.55 -4.76 -9.08
C LYS A 118 18.54 -5.85 -8.73
N ALA A 119 18.64 -6.23 -7.45
CA ALA A 119 19.52 -7.29 -6.99
C ALA A 119 19.17 -8.66 -7.58
N GLN A 120 17.89 -8.90 -7.89
CA GLN A 120 17.39 -10.14 -8.51
C GLN A 120 17.40 -10.12 -10.04
N GLY A 121 17.91 -9.05 -10.66
CA GLY A 121 18.18 -9.00 -12.11
C GLY A 121 17.15 -8.26 -12.96
N SER A 122 16.15 -7.60 -12.36
CA SER A 122 15.20 -6.75 -13.07
C SER A 122 15.05 -5.42 -12.34
N GLU A 123 15.65 -4.36 -12.87
CA GLU A 123 15.61 -3.04 -12.22
C GLU A 123 14.25 -2.37 -12.45
N TYR A 124 13.60 -1.98 -11.37
CA TYR A 124 12.41 -1.14 -11.40
C TYR A 124 12.77 0.22 -10.81
N VAL A 125 12.07 1.26 -11.27
CA VAL A 125 12.21 2.63 -10.77
C VAL A 125 10.85 3.26 -10.60
N LEU A 126 10.72 4.26 -9.72
CA LEU A 126 9.51 5.08 -9.71
C LEU A 126 9.40 5.85 -11.02
N ALA A 127 8.20 5.88 -11.60
CA ALA A 127 7.92 6.70 -12.76
C ALA A 127 8.24 8.18 -12.42
N LYS A 128 9.00 8.83 -13.30
CA LYS A 128 9.51 10.18 -13.05
C LYS A 128 9.44 11.01 -14.32
N PHE A 129 8.96 12.24 -14.19
CA PHE A 129 8.97 13.21 -15.28
C PHE A 129 9.13 14.62 -14.73
N ASP A 130 10.01 15.41 -15.34
CA ASP A 130 10.23 16.82 -14.98
C ASP A 130 10.44 17.05 -13.48
N GLY A 131 11.31 16.24 -12.87
CA GLY A 131 11.63 16.32 -11.44
C GLY A 131 10.56 15.79 -10.48
N LYS A 132 9.36 15.44 -10.96
CA LYS A 132 8.28 14.83 -10.15
C LYS A 132 8.32 13.31 -10.23
N GLU A 133 8.24 12.66 -9.07
CA GLU A 133 8.13 11.21 -8.94
C GLU A 133 6.67 10.81 -8.66
N ALA A 134 6.29 9.64 -9.19
CA ALA A 134 4.96 9.07 -9.03
C ALA A 134 4.85 8.42 -7.64
N PHE A 135 4.76 9.29 -6.64
CA PHE A 135 4.64 8.96 -5.23
C PHE A 135 3.72 9.98 -4.56
N ASN A 136 2.55 9.53 -4.11
CA ASN A 136 1.61 10.35 -3.35
C ASN A 136 1.69 9.96 -1.87
N PRO A 137 2.29 10.79 -0.99
CA PRO A 137 2.28 10.53 0.44
C PRO A 137 0.89 10.83 0.97
N GLY A 138 0.18 9.84 1.51
CA GLY A 138 -1.14 10.01 2.13
C GLY A 138 -1.01 10.69 3.50
N TYR A 139 -1.04 9.90 4.57
CA TYR A 139 -0.93 10.41 5.93
C TYR A 139 0.43 10.11 6.58
N SER A 140 0.68 10.78 7.71
CA SER A 140 1.90 10.56 8.47
C SER A 140 1.61 10.61 9.97
N ILE A 141 2.22 9.69 10.72
CA ILE A 141 2.33 9.80 12.16
C ILE A 141 3.67 10.43 12.48
N ALA A 142 3.64 11.58 13.15
CA ALA A 142 4.85 12.31 13.50
C ALA A 142 5.64 11.60 14.60
N ALA A 143 6.96 11.54 14.43
CA ALA A 143 7.87 11.20 15.51
C ALA A 143 7.91 12.34 16.56
N VAL A 144 7.07 12.24 17.60
CA VAL A 144 6.95 13.25 18.65
C VAL A 144 7.59 12.73 19.93
N PRO A 145 8.69 13.34 20.41
CA PRO A 145 9.29 12.96 21.68
C PRO A 145 8.27 12.92 22.81
N PHE A 146 8.45 11.99 23.73
CA PHE A 146 7.54 11.65 24.82
C PHE A 146 6.22 10.99 24.40
N LEU A 147 5.64 11.30 23.23
CA LEU A 147 4.38 10.70 22.78
C LEU A 147 4.58 9.42 21.98
N THR A 148 5.56 9.36 21.08
CA THR A 148 5.80 8.18 20.23
C THR A 148 7.12 7.50 20.54
N MET A 149 7.48 7.47 21.83
CA MET A 149 8.73 6.88 22.31
C MET A 149 8.68 5.37 22.21
N VAL A 150 9.70 4.81 21.55
CA VAL A 150 9.91 3.39 21.35
C VAL A 150 11.23 3.01 22.01
N ASN A 151 11.30 1.80 22.56
CA ASN A 151 12.49 1.15 23.09
C ASN A 151 12.93 0.01 22.16
N ASP A 152 14.09 0.19 21.52
CA ASP A 152 14.73 -0.81 20.68
C ASP A 152 16.25 -0.54 20.65
N PRO A 153 17.00 -0.99 21.67
CA PRO A 153 18.44 -0.79 21.75
C PRO A 153 19.19 -1.30 20.51
N SER A 154 18.73 -2.39 19.90
CA SER A 154 19.39 -3.00 18.74
C SER A 154 19.40 -2.06 17.52
N THR A 155 18.31 -1.32 17.32
CA THR A 155 18.20 -0.34 16.24
C THR A 155 18.75 1.02 16.65
N PHE A 156 18.54 1.46 17.88
CA PHE A 156 18.80 2.85 18.28
C PHE A 156 20.20 3.11 18.85
N GLN A 157 20.89 2.10 19.39
CA GLN A 157 22.28 2.27 19.81
C GLN A 157 23.20 2.61 18.61
N PRO A 158 23.15 1.89 17.47
CA PRO A 158 23.96 2.23 16.29
C PRO A 158 23.60 3.61 15.69
N LEU A 159 22.31 3.98 15.69
CA LEU A 159 21.84 5.22 15.06
C LEU A 159 22.00 6.46 15.94
N PHE A 160 21.79 6.32 17.25
CA PHE A 160 21.62 7.44 18.16
C PHE A 160 22.47 7.36 19.43
N GLY A 161 23.07 6.20 19.74
CA GLY A 161 23.80 5.95 20.99
C GLY A 161 22.90 5.95 22.23
N GLN A 162 21.65 5.49 22.10
CA GLN A 162 20.68 5.39 23.20
C GLN A 162 19.65 4.30 22.90
N ASP A 163 18.98 3.80 23.95
CA ASP A 163 18.05 2.66 23.86
C ASP A 163 16.67 3.01 23.29
N LYS A 164 16.32 4.30 23.27
CA LYS A 164 14.97 4.77 22.94
C LYS A 164 15.00 5.89 21.91
N ALA A 165 14.00 5.96 21.05
CA ALA A 165 13.82 7.07 20.11
C ALA A 165 12.32 7.33 19.90
N ALA A 166 11.98 8.56 19.49
CA ALA A 166 10.62 8.82 19.03
C ALA A 166 10.51 8.39 17.58
N CYS A 167 9.54 7.53 17.25
CA CYS A 167 9.37 7.03 15.89
C CYS A 167 8.01 7.41 15.31
N GLY A 168 7.92 7.37 13.98
CA GLY A 168 6.73 7.67 13.21
C GLY A 168 6.92 7.18 11.78
N PHE A 169 5.94 7.42 10.93
CA PHE A 169 5.99 7.00 9.53
C PHE A 169 5.27 7.96 8.61
N VAL A 170 5.62 7.93 7.34
CA VAL A 170 4.79 8.41 6.23
C VAL A 170 4.37 7.18 5.45
N ILE A 171 3.10 7.10 5.10
CA ILE A 171 2.56 6.07 4.22
C ILE A 171 1.99 6.73 2.98
N GLY A 172 2.09 6.06 1.84
CA GLY A 172 1.62 6.58 0.57
C GLY A 172 1.52 5.49 -0.48
N ASP A 173 1.32 5.93 -1.72
CA ASP A 173 1.19 5.05 -2.89
C ASP A 173 2.17 5.47 -3.97
N ALA A 174 2.69 4.50 -4.72
CA ALA A 174 3.74 4.73 -5.71
C ALA A 174 3.51 3.96 -7.00
N LEU A 175 3.90 4.53 -8.15
CA LEU A 175 3.97 3.79 -9.42
C LEU A 175 5.43 3.46 -9.73
N ALA A 176 5.77 2.18 -9.63
CA ALA A 176 7.03 1.66 -10.12
C ALA A 176 6.86 1.10 -11.54
N ILE A 177 7.91 1.21 -12.35
CA ILE A 177 7.94 0.73 -13.72
C ILE A 177 9.26 0.01 -13.95
N LYS A 178 9.29 -0.95 -14.88
CA LYS A 178 10.56 -1.50 -15.36
C LYS A 178 11.47 -0.38 -15.87
N LYS A 179 12.77 -0.48 -15.62
CA LYS A 179 13.74 0.58 -15.92
C LYS A 179 13.75 0.99 -17.40
N GLU A 180 13.53 0.05 -18.32
CA GLU A 180 13.43 0.29 -19.77
C GLU A 180 12.23 1.15 -20.20
N LEU A 181 11.23 1.33 -19.33
CA LEU A 181 10.10 2.24 -19.58
C LEU A 181 10.37 3.67 -19.09
N ALA A 182 11.46 3.92 -18.37
CA ALA A 182 11.74 5.23 -17.78
C ALA A 182 11.80 6.36 -18.81
N ASP A 183 12.42 6.11 -19.97
CA ASP A 183 12.51 7.10 -21.05
C ASP A 183 11.22 7.23 -21.87
N LYS A 184 10.21 6.39 -21.59
CA LYS A 184 8.89 6.43 -22.21
C LYS A 184 7.84 7.17 -21.35
N VAL A 185 8.22 7.62 -20.15
CA VAL A 185 7.34 8.41 -19.29
C VAL A 185 7.14 9.80 -19.90
N LEU A 186 5.88 10.15 -20.16
CA LEU A 186 5.47 11.39 -20.81
C LEU A 186 5.02 12.45 -19.80
N LYS A 187 4.50 12.02 -18.65
CA LYS A 187 4.07 12.89 -17.56
C LYS A 187 3.90 12.11 -16.28
N VAL A 188 4.07 12.79 -15.15
CA VAL A 188 3.74 12.28 -13.82
C VAL A 188 2.93 13.33 -13.05
N GLY A 189 1.99 12.86 -12.23
CA GLY A 189 1.24 13.69 -11.30
C GLY A 189 0.87 12.95 -10.01
N ASN A 190 0.65 13.74 -8.97
CA ASN A 190 0.17 13.30 -7.66
C ASN A 190 -0.98 14.23 -7.29
N THR A 191 -2.05 13.72 -6.71
CA THR A 191 -3.19 14.54 -6.31
C THR A 191 -3.92 13.92 -5.13
N GLU A 192 -4.74 14.73 -4.47
CA GLU A 192 -5.34 14.46 -3.18
C GLU A 192 -6.86 14.30 -3.27
N TYR A 193 -7.42 13.41 -2.45
CA TYR A 193 -8.86 13.42 -2.21
C TYR A 193 -9.26 14.51 -1.22
N VAL A 194 -10.43 15.09 -1.43
CA VAL A 194 -11.02 16.12 -0.57
C VAL A 194 -11.55 15.51 0.73
N ASP A 195 -12.15 14.31 0.65
CA ASP A 195 -12.64 13.61 1.84
C ASP A 195 -11.47 13.06 2.67
N THR A 196 -11.52 13.33 3.97
CA THR A 196 -10.48 12.98 4.93
C THR A 196 -11.12 12.40 6.17
N TYR A 197 -10.42 11.51 6.86
CA TYR A 197 -10.90 10.91 8.10
C TYR A 197 -10.09 11.41 9.29
N SER A 198 -10.72 11.76 10.41
CA SER A 198 -9.99 12.21 11.61
C SER A 198 -10.24 11.25 12.77
N ILE A 199 -9.25 10.42 13.09
CA ILE A 199 -9.30 9.47 14.20
C ILE A 199 -9.35 10.21 15.53
N VAL A 200 -8.42 11.15 15.71
CA VAL A 200 -8.44 12.09 16.83
C VAL A 200 -8.61 13.48 16.21
N PRO A 201 -9.77 14.15 16.44
CA PRO A 201 -10.04 15.46 15.84
C PRO A 201 -8.84 16.39 16.01
N THR A 202 -8.36 16.96 14.90
CA THR A 202 -7.21 17.89 14.87
C THR A 202 -5.85 17.34 15.32
N LEU A 203 -5.68 16.04 15.52
CA LEU A 203 -4.38 15.46 15.89
C LEU A 203 -3.93 14.37 14.90
N MET A 204 -4.89 13.57 14.43
CA MET A 204 -4.64 12.45 13.53
C MET A 204 -5.69 12.45 12.42
N THR A 205 -5.41 13.23 11.36
CA THR A 205 -6.19 13.23 10.13
C THR A 205 -5.51 12.35 9.10
N ILE A 206 -6.24 11.36 8.61
CA ILE A 206 -5.88 10.51 7.50
C ILE A 206 -6.25 11.22 6.20
N TYR A 207 -5.25 11.29 5.34
CA TYR A 207 -5.27 11.87 4.03
C TYR A 207 -5.00 10.75 3.03
N ARG A 208 -5.75 10.74 1.93
CA ARG A 208 -5.61 9.78 0.82
C ARG A 208 -5.59 10.53 -0.49
N GLY A 209 -5.03 9.90 -1.51
CA GLY A 209 -4.92 10.47 -2.83
C GLY A 209 -4.56 9.40 -3.84
N TYR A 210 -4.00 9.83 -4.96
CA TYR A 210 -3.49 8.92 -5.96
C TYR A 210 -2.31 9.53 -6.70
N THR A 211 -1.49 8.65 -7.26
CA THR A 211 -0.43 9.03 -8.18
C THR A 211 -0.69 8.43 -9.56
N TRP A 212 -0.24 9.13 -10.59
CA TRP A 212 -0.44 8.72 -11.97
C TRP A 212 0.77 9.03 -12.83
N ALA A 213 0.96 8.20 -13.86
CA ALA A 213 1.97 8.40 -14.89
C ALA A 213 1.35 8.13 -16.26
N ASP A 214 1.67 8.99 -17.22
CA ASP A 214 1.39 8.74 -18.62
C ASP A 214 2.65 8.15 -19.24
N ILE A 215 2.53 6.96 -19.84
CA ILE A 215 3.67 6.20 -20.36
C ILE A 215 3.35 5.79 -21.79
N SER A 216 4.32 5.92 -22.70
CA SER A 216 4.20 5.39 -24.05
C SER A 216 4.38 3.87 -24.04
N ILE A 217 3.31 3.13 -24.32
CA ILE A 217 3.34 1.68 -24.54
C ILE A 217 3.14 1.47 -26.04
N GLY A 218 4.13 0.88 -26.70
CA GLY A 218 4.25 0.95 -28.15
C GLY A 218 4.24 2.41 -28.61
N ASN A 219 3.31 2.74 -29.51
CA ASN A 219 3.10 4.09 -30.03
C ASN A 219 1.88 4.81 -29.41
N GLN A 220 1.38 4.34 -28.26
CA GLN A 220 0.19 4.91 -27.62
C GLN A 220 0.50 5.41 -26.21
N PRO A 221 0.05 6.63 -25.84
CA PRO A 221 0.10 7.07 -24.46
C PRO A 221 -0.98 6.35 -23.64
N VAL A 222 -0.58 5.76 -22.51
CA VAL A 222 -1.47 5.11 -21.55
C VAL A 222 -1.35 5.82 -20.21
N ARG A 223 -2.47 6.13 -19.56
CA ARG A 223 -2.49 6.63 -18.17
C ARG A 223 -2.56 5.45 -17.21
N PHE A 224 -1.58 5.34 -16.33
CA PHE A 224 -1.62 4.43 -15.19
C PHE A 224 -1.88 5.24 -13.93
N VAL A 225 -2.82 4.78 -13.10
CA VAL A 225 -3.20 5.40 -11.83
C VAL A 225 -3.12 4.36 -10.74
N THR A 226 -2.46 4.68 -9.62
CA THR A 226 -2.53 3.87 -8.40
C THR A 226 -3.10 4.66 -7.24
N THR A 227 -3.94 4.01 -6.44
CA THR A 227 -4.56 4.60 -5.25
C THR A 227 -4.72 3.57 -4.15
N HIS A 228 -4.78 4.06 -2.91
CA HIS A 228 -5.23 3.32 -1.75
C HIS A 228 -6.35 4.12 -1.07
N LEU A 229 -7.58 3.64 -1.15
CA LEU A 229 -8.75 4.33 -0.59
C LEU A 229 -8.88 4.10 0.92
N GLU A 230 -9.64 4.96 1.60
CA GLU A 230 -9.77 4.91 3.06
C GLU A 230 -10.58 3.71 3.55
N SER A 231 -9.97 2.88 4.40
CA SER A 231 -10.61 1.71 5.02
C SER A 231 -11.56 2.05 6.16
N ILE A 232 -11.31 3.15 6.89
CA ILE A 232 -12.17 3.52 8.01
C ILE A 232 -13.45 4.18 7.51
N TRP A 233 -14.58 3.74 8.05
CA TRP A 233 -15.91 4.25 7.76
C TRP A 233 -16.69 4.49 9.06
N ASP A 234 -17.71 5.34 8.99
CA ASP A 234 -18.60 5.61 10.12
C ASP A 234 -19.95 4.93 9.88
N GLU A 235 -20.48 4.27 10.90
CA GLU A 235 -21.82 3.67 10.87
C GLU A 235 -22.89 4.71 10.50
N GLY A 236 -23.84 4.31 9.64
CA GLY A 236 -24.92 5.18 9.19
C GLY A 236 -24.53 6.27 8.18
N LYS A 237 -23.28 6.31 7.71
CA LYS A 237 -22.80 7.28 6.70
C LYS A 237 -22.34 6.59 5.43
N VAL A 238 -22.20 7.37 4.36
CA VAL A 238 -21.52 6.92 3.14
C VAL A 238 -20.05 6.63 3.47
N PRO A 239 -19.53 5.43 3.15
CA PRO A 239 -18.14 5.08 3.39
C PRO A 239 -17.16 6.05 2.72
N ASN A 240 -16.03 6.32 3.37
CA ASN A 240 -15.06 7.29 2.86
C ASN A 240 -14.43 6.80 1.54
N ALA A 241 -14.16 5.50 1.40
CA ALA A 241 -13.72 4.91 0.14
C ALA A 241 -14.69 5.22 -1.03
N ALA A 242 -16.00 5.13 -0.83
CA ALA A 242 -16.97 5.40 -1.89
C ALA A 242 -16.98 6.88 -2.33
N LYS A 243 -16.81 7.81 -1.39
CA LYS A 243 -16.67 9.25 -1.70
C LYS A 243 -15.38 9.53 -2.47
N GLN A 244 -14.27 8.91 -2.05
CA GLN A 244 -12.97 9.05 -2.71
C GLN A 244 -12.99 8.46 -4.12
N ALA A 245 -13.61 7.29 -4.31
CA ALA A 245 -13.84 6.71 -5.63
C ALA A 245 -14.72 7.60 -6.52
N THR A 246 -15.75 8.24 -5.95
CA THR A 246 -16.57 9.21 -6.68
C THR A 246 -15.71 10.37 -7.20
N GLN A 247 -14.81 10.90 -6.36
CA GLN A 247 -13.86 11.93 -6.79
C GLN A 247 -12.90 11.40 -7.86
N LEU A 248 -12.33 10.21 -7.69
CA LEU A 248 -11.43 9.58 -8.67
C LEU A 248 -12.10 9.47 -10.05
N VAL A 249 -13.35 9.00 -10.09
CA VAL A 249 -14.15 8.92 -11.32
C VAL A 249 -14.30 10.29 -11.98
N ASN A 250 -14.66 11.32 -11.19
CA ASN A 250 -14.85 12.68 -11.70
C ASN A 250 -13.54 13.28 -12.22
N ASP A 251 -12.44 13.10 -11.49
CA ASP A 251 -11.13 13.62 -11.88
C ASP A 251 -10.66 12.98 -13.20
N LEU A 252 -11.00 11.71 -13.44
CA LEU A 252 -10.62 10.94 -14.62
C LEU A 252 -11.61 11.04 -15.79
N GLU A 253 -12.79 11.67 -15.63
CA GLU A 253 -13.91 11.65 -16.59
C GLU A 253 -13.49 12.06 -18.02
N ASN A 254 -12.63 13.09 -18.13
CA ASN A 254 -12.17 13.64 -19.40
C ASN A 254 -10.95 12.91 -19.99
N THR A 255 -10.49 11.81 -19.37
CA THR A 255 -9.41 10.99 -19.91
C THR A 255 -9.95 10.17 -21.08
N THR A 256 -9.41 10.40 -22.28
CA THR A 256 -9.84 9.73 -23.53
C THR A 256 -8.81 8.76 -24.09
N MET A 257 -7.57 8.83 -23.60
CA MET A 257 -6.53 7.84 -23.88
C MET A 257 -6.75 6.56 -23.04
N PRO A 258 -6.13 5.43 -23.41
CA PRO A 258 -6.15 4.21 -22.61
C PRO A 258 -5.83 4.50 -21.14
N LEU A 259 -6.67 3.99 -20.24
CA LEU A 259 -6.61 4.27 -18.81
C LEU A 259 -6.64 2.97 -18.02
N VAL A 260 -5.65 2.80 -17.14
CA VAL A 260 -5.56 1.72 -16.16
C VAL A 260 -5.57 2.34 -14.77
N VAL A 261 -6.46 1.88 -13.91
CA VAL A 261 -6.53 2.26 -12.50
C VAL A 261 -6.39 0.99 -11.67
N LEU A 262 -5.39 0.93 -10.80
CA LEU A 262 -5.09 -0.25 -10.02
C LEU A 262 -4.83 0.12 -8.56
N GLY A 263 -5.15 -0.76 -7.61
CA GLY A 263 -4.82 -0.51 -6.21
C GLY A 263 -5.73 -1.20 -5.23
N ASP A 264 -5.57 -0.80 -3.97
CA ASP A 264 -6.37 -1.23 -2.83
C ASP A 264 -7.53 -0.24 -2.64
N PHE A 265 -8.73 -0.67 -3.01
CA PHE A 265 -9.94 0.16 -2.94
C PHE A 265 -10.61 0.10 -1.57
N ASN A 266 -10.12 -0.73 -0.64
CA ASN A 266 -10.77 -0.98 0.65
C ASN A 266 -12.30 -1.12 0.54
N SER A 267 -12.74 -1.85 -0.49
CA SER A 267 -14.15 -2.00 -0.80
C SER A 267 -14.37 -3.35 -1.45
N ASP A 268 -15.16 -4.17 -0.79
CA ASP A 268 -15.59 -5.46 -1.29
C ASP A 268 -16.86 -5.30 -2.15
N PRO A 269 -17.08 -6.12 -3.20
CA PRO A 269 -18.30 -6.03 -4.01
C PRO A 269 -19.58 -6.34 -3.22
N ARG A 270 -19.45 -6.98 -2.05
CA ARG A 270 -20.56 -7.27 -1.13
C ARG A 270 -20.94 -6.08 -0.26
N ASP A 271 -20.16 -4.99 -0.29
CA ASP A 271 -20.44 -3.82 0.54
C ASP A 271 -21.51 -2.91 -0.08
N PRO A 272 -22.40 -2.28 0.73
CA PRO A 272 -22.55 -2.49 2.18
C PRO A 272 -23.16 -3.86 2.50
N ARG A 273 -22.65 -4.52 3.55
CA ARG A 273 -23.07 -5.87 3.97
C ARG A 273 -24.36 -5.83 4.79
N PRO A 274 -25.23 -6.84 4.67
CA PRO A 274 -26.32 -7.03 5.62
C PRO A 274 -25.81 -7.12 7.07
N LEU A 275 -26.58 -6.64 8.05
CA LEU A 275 -26.20 -6.63 9.47
C LEU A 275 -25.93 -8.03 10.04
N ASP A 276 -26.57 -9.06 9.50
CA ASP A 276 -26.46 -10.45 9.92
C ASP A 276 -25.49 -11.27 9.06
N ALA A 277 -24.85 -10.66 8.06
CA ALA A 277 -23.88 -11.33 7.21
C ALA A 277 -22.49 -11.44 7.90
N PRO A 278 -21.73 -12.51 7.63
CA PRO A 278 -20.34 -12.61 8.08
C PRO A 278 -19.50 -11.42 7.63
N ASN A 279 -18.86 -10.73 8.59
CA ASN A 279 -18.03 -9.56 8.32
C ASN A 279 -16.71 -9.57 9.13
N PRO A 280 -15.85 -10.58 8.94
CA PRO A 280 -14.60 -10.69 9.71
C PRO A 280 -13.57 -9.61 9.31
N GLY A 281 -13.80 -8.93 8.19
CA GLY A 281 -13.00 -7.82 7.71
C GLY A 281 -13.51 -6.44 8.13
N GLU A 282 -14.57 -6.36 8.94
CA GLU A 282 -15.17 -5.11 9.44
C GLU A 282 -15.49 -4.09 8.33
N GLN A 283 -15.87 -4.57 7.15
CA GLN A 283 -16.24 -3.75 6.00
C GLN A 283 -17.59 -3.04 6.21
N PRO A 284 -17.92 -1.99 5.43
CA PRO A 284 -19.17 -1.24 5.56
C PRO A 284 -20.42 -2.12 5.65
N ILE A 285 -21.27 -1.85 6.64
CA ILE A 285 -22.57 -2.52 6.82
C ILE A 285 -23.72 -1.63 6.37
N GLU A 286 -24.87 -2.25 6.14
CA GLU A 286 -26.09 -1.57 5.72
C GLU A 286 -26.58 -0.53 6.73
N SER A 287 -27.22 0.52 6.23
CA SER A 287 -27.88 1.55 7.03
C SER A 287 -28.94 2.26 6.19
N ASP A 288 -29.76 3.13 6.80
CA ASP A 288 -30.74 3.96 6.06
C ASP A 288 -30.06 4.81 4.96
N ALA A 289 -28.84 5.31 5.22
CA ALA A 289 -28.08 6.08 4.24
C ALA A 289 -27.49 5.20 3.14
N CYS A 290 -27.12 3.97 3.47
CA CYS A 290 -26.45 3.01 2.62
C CYS A 290 -27.05 1.61 2.75
N PRO A 291 -28.25 1.35 2.19
CA PRO A 291 -28.82 0.01 2.15
C PRO A 291 -27.95 -0.94 1.32
N VAL A 292 -28.12 -2.26 1.53
CA VAL A 292 -27.44 -3.30 0.75
C VAL A 292 -27.64 -3.04 -0.74
N GLN A 293 -26.59 -3.29 -1.54
CA GLN A 293 -26.57 -3.06 -3.00
C GLN A 293 -26.76 -1.60 -3.43
N LYS A 294 -26.66 -0.62 -2.53
CA LYS A 294 -26.56 0.77 -2.95
C LYS A 294 -25.15 1.05 -3.50
N HIS A 295 -25.02 0.98 -4.82
CA HIS A 295 -23.74 1.03 -5.53
C HIS A 295 -22.87 2.25 -5.17
N ASN A 296 -23.44 3.44 -5.00
CA ASN A 296 -22.67 4.65 -4.63
C ASN A 296 -22.21 4.68 -3.16
N CYS A 297 -22.46 3.63 -2.39
CA CYS A 297 -21.84 3.39 -1.07
C CYS A 297 -20.69 2.39 -1.13
N SER A 298 -20.33 1.89 -2.32
CA SER A 298 -19.19 0.99 -2.55
C SER A 298 -18.24 1.64 -3.55
N ALA A 299 -16.94 1.65 -3.23
CA ALA A 299 -15.93 2.17 -4.16
C ALA A 299 -15.83 1.29 -5.40
N TYR A 300 -15.92 -0.04 -5.22
CA TYR A 300 -15.96 -1.00 -6.31
C TYR A 300 -17.11 -0.69 -7.27
N TRP A 301 -18.35 -0.63 -6.79
CA TRP A 301 -19.50 -0.38 -7.66
C TRP A 301 -19.50 1.03 -8.25
N THR A 302 -18.96 2.02 -7.55
CA THR A 302 -18.76 3.38 -8.09
C THR A 302 -17.88 3.36 -9.35
N MET A 303 -16.80 2.57 -9.36
CA MET A 303 -15.96 2.40 -10.56
C MET A 303 -16.71 1.67 -11.68
N ARG A 304 -17.42 0.58 -11.35
CA ARG A 304 -18.18 -0.21 -12.32
C ARG A 304 -19.27 0.60 -13.02
N ASP A 305 -20.08 1.33 -12.25
CA ASP A 305 -21.16 2.16 -12.76
C ASP A 305 -20.66 3.34 -13.61
N ALA A 306 -19.42 3.80 -13.34
CA ALA A 306 -18.75 4.82 -14.14
C ALA A 306 -18.16 4.30 -15.47
N GLY A 307 -18.41 3.02 -15.81
CA GLY A 307 -18.00 2.42 -17.07
C GLY A 307 -16.55 1.92 -17.11
N TYR A 308 -15.93 1.72 -15.94
CA TYR A 308 -14.65 1.02 -15.85
C TYR A 308 -14.87 -0.49 -15.94
N MET A 309 -14.13 -1.14 -16.83
CA MET A 309 -14.11 -2.59 -16.96
C MET A 309 -13.14 -3.19 -15.94
N GLU A 310 -13.46 -4.36 -15.40
CA GLU A 310 -12.53 -5.11 -14.55
C GLU A 310 -11.63 -5.89 -15.48
N ALA A 311 -10.33 -5.87 -15.18
CA ALA A 311 -9.32 -6.63 -15.89
C ALA A 311 -8.63 -7.61 -14.93
N ASP A 312 -9.41 -8.25 -14.05
CA ASP A 312 -8.91 -9.13 -13.01
C ASP A 312 -9.85 -10.32 -12.74
N PRO A 313 -9.40 -11.36 -12.01
CA PRO A 313 -10.23 -12.52 -11.73
C PRO A 313 -11.48 -12.15 -10.94
N ASN A 314 -12.62 -12.76 -11.30
CA ASN A 314 -13.94 -12.42 -10.75
C ASN A 314 -13.92 -12.24 -9.21
N PRO A 315 -14.17 -11.02 -8.70
CA PRO A 315 -14.01 -10.71 -7.29
C PRO A 315 -15.12 -11.30 -6.41
N LEU A 316 -16.20 -11.81 -7.01
CA LEU A 316 -17.28 -12.48 -6.28
C LEU A 316 -16.93 -13.94 -5.92
N LEU A 317 -15.87 -14.49 -6.54
CA LEU A 317 -15.43 -15.86 -6.26
C LEU A 317 -14.45 -15.87 -5.07
N PRO A 318 -14.71 -16.65 -4.01
CA PRO A 318 -13.90 -16.67 -2.79
C PRO A 318 -12.42 -16.93 -3.01
N GLU A 319 -12.05 -17.76 -3.99
CA GLU A 319 -10.65 -18.03 -4.34
C GLU A 319 -9.86 -16.79 -4.78
N ASN A 320 -10.55 -15.72 -5.18
CA ASN A 320 -9.95 -14.48 -5.66
C ASN A 320 -9.92 -13.36 -4.61
N TYR A 321 -10.36 -13.63 -3.38
CA TYR A 321 -10.25 -12.68 -2.27
C TYR A 321 -8.78 -12.32 -2.01
N SER A 322 -8.54 -11.06 -1.64
CA SER A 322 -7.22 -10.45 -1.56
C SER A 322 -6.80 -10.02 -0.17
N TRP A 323 -7.67 -10.04 0.84
CA TRP A 323 -7.29 -9.73 2.22
C TRP A 323 -7.75 -10.78 3.22
N GLY A 324 -6.95 -11.00 4.26
CA GLY A 324 -7.30 -11.93 5.34
C GLY A 324 -6.14 -12.37 6.23
N MET A 325 -4.91 -11.94 5.94
CA MET A 325 -3.74 -12.39 6.68
C MET A 325 -3.64 -11.75 8.07
N SER A 326 -2.96 -12.44 8.98
CA SER A 326 -2.69 -11.91 10.32
C SER A 326 -1.66 -10.78 10.27
N ALA A 327 -1.70 -9.89 11.26
CA ALA A 327 -0.79 -8.74 11.33
C ALA A 327 0.70 -9.11 11.44
N LEU A 328 1.00 -10.31 11.94
CA LEU A 328 2.35 -10.87 12.03
C LEU A 328 2.73 -11.73 10.83
N LEU A 329 1.86 -11.80 9.83
CA LEU A 329 2.04 -12.49 8.55
C LEU A 329 2.24 -14.01 8.66
N ALA A 330 2.06 -14.58 9.85
CA ALA A 330 2.23 -16.00 10.15
C ALA A 330 0.99 -16.83 9.78
N GLY A 331 0.50 -16.64 8.55
CA GLY A 331 -0.73 -17.23 8.04
C GLY A 331 -1.98 -16.35 8.23
N PRO A 332 -3.17 -16.87 7.87
CA PRO A 332 -4.42 -16.11 7.94
C PRO A 332 -4.78 -15.73 9.39
N ASP A 333 -5.46 -14.60 9.54
CA ASP A 333 -6.06 -14.25 10.83
C ASP A 333 -7.07 -15.33 11.23
N GLY A 334 -7.12 -15.67 12.52
CA GLY A 334 -7.92 -16.79 13.00
C GLY A 334 -9.42 -16.63 12.74
N MET A 335 -9.99 -15.44 12.97
CA MET A 335 -11.41 -15.21 12.73
C MET A 335 -11.71 -15.14 11.24
N ARG A 336 -10.85 -14.48 10.46
CA ARG A 336 -10.98 -14.43 8.99
C ARG A 336 -10.86 -15.81 8.37
N PHE A 337 -9.94 -16.66 8.86
CA PHE A 337 -9.78 -18.03 8.39
C PHE A 337 -11.07 -18.85 8.54
N ASP A 338 -11.70 -18.80 9.72
CA ASP A 338 -12.90 -19.59 9.99
C ASP A 338 -14.07 -19.15 9.10
N GLU A 339 -14.24 -17.85 8.87
CA GLU A 339 -15.28 -17.31 7.98
C GLU A 339 -14.95 -17.53 6.50
N ALA A 340 -13.72 -17.27 6.07
CA ALA A 340 -13.25 -17.53 4.71
C ALA A 340 -13.46 -18.98 4.29
N LYS A 341 -13.20 -19.94 5.20
CA LYS A 341 -13.44 -21.37 4.96
C LYS A 341 -14.92 -21.67 4.71
N LYS A 342 -15.83 -21.02 5.44
CA LYS A 342 -17.28 -21.15 5.20
C LYS A 342 -17.70 -20.55 3.87
N MET A 343 -17.02 -19.48 3.44
CA MET A 343 -17.23 -18.85 2.13
C MET A 343 -16.66 -19.69 0.98
N GLY A 344 -15.76 -20.63 1.24
CA GLY A 344 -15.11 -21.48 0.23
C GLY A 344 -13.65 -21.13 -0.06
N ASN A 345 -13.08 -20.13 0.61
CA ASN A 345 -11.66 -19.82 0.56
C ASN A 345 -10.90 -20.62 1.62
N LYS A 346 -10.10 -21.60 1.17
CA LYS A 346 -9.34 -22.49 2.07
C LYS A 346 -8.05 -21.89 2.63
N TYR A 347 -7.64 -20.71 2.17
CA TYR A 347 -6.39 -20.05 2.57
C TYR A 347 -6.59 -18.88 3.53
N GLY A 348 -7.83 -18.57 3.87
CA GLY A 348 -8.18 -17.59 4.90
C GLY A 348 -8.29 -16.14 4.42
N PHE A 349 -8.34 -15.92 3.10
CA PHE A 349 -8.73 -14.61 2.56
C PHE A 349 -10.25 -14.49 2.60
N SER A 350 -10.75 -13.44 3.24
CA SER A 350 -12.18 -13.23 3.50
C SER A 350 -12.80 -12.14 2.62
N ASP A 351 -11.99 -11.24 2.07
CA ASP A 351 -12.46 -10.01 1.40
C ASP A 351 -11.66 -9.74 0.11
N ARG A 352 -12.30 -9.17 -0.90
CA ARG A 352 -11.66 -8.66 -2.12
C ARG A 352 -11.52 -7.14 -2.02
N LEU A 353 -10.29 -6.64 -1.91
CA LEU A 353 -10.02 -5.20 -1.76
C LEU A 353 -9.16 -4.63 -2.91
N ASP A 354 -8.37 -5.47 -3.58
CA ASP A 354 -7.43 -5.08 -4.63
C ASP A 354 -8.00 -5.30 -6.02
N TYR A 355 -7.85 -4.32 -6.93
CA TYR A 355 -8.43 -4.37 -8.27
C TYR A 355 -7.51 -3.80 -9.35
N VAL A 356 -7.78 -4.21 -10.60
CA VAL A 356 -7.29 -3.58 -11.82
C VAL A 356 -8.48 -3.23 -12.70
N PHE A 357 -8.75 -1.94 -12.82
CA PHE A 357 -9.78 -1.38 -13.70
C PHE A 357 -9.18 -0.81 -14.97
N ILE A 358 -9.86 -1.00 -16.10
CA ILE A 358 -9.45 -0.48 -17.41
C ILE A 358 -10.57 0.31 -18.08
N ARG A 359 -10.21 1.27 -18.94
CA ARG A 359 -11.13 2.04 -19.77
C ARG A 359 -10.45 2.46 -21.08
N ASN A 360 -11.25 2.88 -22.06
CA ASN A 360 -10.81 3.51 -23.31
C ASN A 360 -9.98 2.60 -24.24
N GLY A 361 -10.55 1.47 -24.66
CA GLY A 361 -9.97 0.63 -25.73
C GLY A 361 -8.91 -0.38 -25.30
N ILE A 362 -8.75 -0.59 -23.99
CA ILE A 362 -7.93 -1.67 -23.42
C ILE A 362 -8.76 -2.94 -23.31
N LYS A 363 -8.14 -4.09 -23.54
CA LYS A 363 -8.71 -5.41 -23.24
C LYS A 363 -7.78 -6.22 -22.35
N GLU A 364 -8.35 -7.00 -21.45
CA GLU A 364 -7.62 -8.03 -20.71
C GLU A 364 -7.30 -9.22 -21.64
N ILE A 365 -6.05 -9.68 -21.62
CA ILE A 365 -5.64 -10.97 -22.21
C ILE A 365 -5.75 -12.07 -21.16
N SER A 366 -5.20 -11.81 -19.97
CA SER A 366 -5.20 -12.74 -18.85
C SER A 366 -5.00 -12.00 -17.55
N SER A 367 -5.52 -12.57 -16.47
CA SER A 367 -5.31 -12.06 -15.12
C SER A 367 -5.20 -13.19 -14.10
N LYS A 368 -4.61 -12.91 -12.93
CA LYS A 368 -4.54 -13.84 -11.81
C LYS A 368 -4.31 -13.13 -10.48
N ILE A 369 -4.67 -13.82 -9.41
CA ILE A 369 -4.31 -13.45 -8.04
C ILE A 369 -2.99 -14.14 -7.68
N ILE A 370 -2.11 -13.41 -6.99
CA ILE A 370 -0.82 -13.92 -6.51
C ILE A 370 -0.70 -13.74 -4.99
N GLY A 371 0.07 -14.61 -4.33
CA GLY A 371 0.25 -14.53 -2.88
C GLY A 371 -1.00 -14.91 -2.05
N ASN A 372 -2.06 -15.42 -2.68
CA ASN A 372 -3.30 -15.85 -2.02
C ASN A 372 -3.30 -17.33 -1.57
N THR A 373 -2.13 -17.96 -1.56
CA THR A 373 -1.95 -19.34 -1.06
C THR A 373 -0.98 -19.36 0.11
N TRP A 374 -1.17 -20.31 1.03
CA TRP A 374 -0.32 -20.53 2.20
C TRP A 374 -0.38 -22.02 2.59
N PRO A 375 0.68 -22.65 3.11
CA PRO A 375 2.02 -22.12 3.44
C PRO A 375 3.01 -22.23 2.28
N GLU A 376 2.73 -23.08 1.30
CA GLU A 376 3.60 -23.30 0.14
C GLU A 376 3.34 -22.23 -0.92
N ASN A 377 3.90 -21.04 -0.71
CA ASN A 377 4.01 -20.03 -1.75
C ASN A 377 5.45 -19.54 -1.89
N GLU A 378 5.80 -19.06 -3.09
CA GLU A 378 7.13 -18.56 -3.46
C GLU A 378 7.53 -17.29 -2.67
N ASN A 379 6.56 -16.70 -1.96
CA ASN A 379 6.63 -15.40 -1.30
C ASN A 379 6.62 -15.49 0.22
N THR A 380 6.90 -16.69 0.73
CA THR A 380 7.08 -16.92 2.14
C THR A 380 8.53 -16.75 2.56
N TRP A 381 8.71 -16.41 3.83
CA TRP A 381 9.99 -16.27 4.50
C TRP A 381 9.93 -16.91 5.89
N GLN A 382 11.09 -17.23 6.46
CA GLN A 382 11.16 -17.88 7.76
C GLN A 382 10.79 -16.88 8.86
N CYS A 383 9.80 -17.22 9.69
CA CYS A 383 9.37 -16.37 10.79
C CYS A 383 10.52 -16.06 11.77
N SER A 384 10.43 -14.89 12.42
CA SER A 384 11.55 -14.32 13.18
C SER A 384 11.47 -14.54 14.70
N ASN A 385 10.27 -14.84 15.24
CA ASN A 385 10.04 -14.92 16.68
C ASN A 385 9.05 -16.01 17.08
N GLU A 386 9.01 -16.31 18.39
CA GLU A 386 8.17 -17.38 18.98
C GLU A 386 6.68 -17.18 18.73
N GLU A 387 6.18 -15.94 18.73
CA GLU A 387 4.77 -15.65 18.48
C GLU A 387 4.38 -15.99 17.04
N GLN A 388 5.20 -15.57 16.07
CA GLN A 388 5.00 -15.93 14.66
C GLN A 388 5.08 -17.45 14.44
N ILE A 389 6.01 -18.14 15.11
CA ILE A 389 6.13 -19.59 15.03
C ILE A 389 4.88 -20.25 15.64
N GLY A 390 4.43 -19.81 16.81
CA GLY A 390 3.22 -20.30 17.45
C GLY A 390 1.97 -20.12 16.57
N ASN A 391 1.80 -18.93 15.99
CA ASN A 391 0.70 -18.62 15.09
C ASN A 391 0.73 -19.51 13.83
N THR A 392 1.92 -19.72 13.25
CA THR A 392 2.10 -20.66 12.12
C THR A 392 1.63 -22.07 12.50
N GLN A 393 2.05 -22.57 13.65
CA GLN A 393 1.71 -23.93 14.08
C GLN A 393 0.22 -24.08 14.37
N GLU A 394 -0.39 -23.10 15.04
CA GLU A 394 -1.82 -23.09 15.31
C GLU A 394 -2.63 -23.14 14.00
N ILE A 395 -2.32 -22.25 13.05
CA ILE A 395 -3.12 -22.15 11.83
C ILE A 395 -2.88 -23.33 10.88
N ALA A 396 -1.65 -23.86 10.82
CA ALA A 396 -1.35 -25.11 10.11
C ALA A 396 -2.15 -26.29 10.66
N GLN A 397 -2.25 -26.41 11.99
CA GLN A 397 -3.07 -27.42 12.64
C GLN A 397 -4.56 -27.28 12.26
N ARG A 398 -5.09 -26.05 12.28
CA ARG A 398 -6.48 -25.75 11.89
C ARG A 398 -6.77 -26.03 10.42
N MET A 399 -5.77 -25.84 9.55
CA MET A 399 -5.84 -26.15 8.13
C MET A 399 -5.66 -27.65 7.83
N GLY A 400 -5.13 -28.43 8.78
CA GLY A 400 -4.84 -29.85 8.59
C GLY A 400 -3.65 -30.10 7.67
N ILE A 401 -2.64 -29.22 7.73
CA ILE A 401 -1.44 -29.27 6.89
C ILE A 401 -0.17 -29.23 7.75
N ALA A 402 0.96 -29.63 7.18
CA ALA A 402 2.26 -29.47 7.83
C ALA A 402 2.82 -28.06 7.63
N ALA A 403 3.49 -27.53 8.64
CA ALA A 403 4.31 -26.32 8.53
C ALA A 403 5.70 -26.57 9.13
N PRO A 404 6.75 -25.88 8.64
CA PRO A 404 8.09 -26.01 9.21
C PRO A 404 8.11 -25.63 10.70
N ASP A 405 8.87 -26.37 11.52
CA ASP A 405 9.05 -26.07 12.95
C ASP A 405 9.59 -24.64 13.18
N SER A 406 10.35 -24.10 12.23
CA SER A 406 10.86 -22.74 12.23
C SER A 406 9.82 -21.65 11.97
N GLY A 407 8.56 -22.02 11.71
CA GLY A 407 7.51 -21.11 11.28
C GLY A 407 7.68 -20.61 9.83
N ILE A 408 6.59 -20.12 9.25
CA ILE A 408 6.57 -19.59 7.89
C ILE A 408 5.61 -18.40 7.76
N CYS A 409 6.15 -17.29 7.28
CA CYS A 409 5.49 -15.99 7.26
C CYS A 409 5.35 -15.50 5.81
N LEU A 410 4.27 -14.79 5.51
CA LEU A 410 3.99 -14.17 4.21
C LEU A 410 4.76 -12.85 4.05
N ALA A 411 4.99 -12.43 2.80
CA ALA A 411 5.67 -11.17 2.53
C ALA A 411 4.78 -9.92 2.69
N THR A 412 3.46 -10.07 2.73
CA THR A 412 2.49 -8.98 2.93
C THR A 412 1.15 -9.58 3.39
N ASP A 413 0.26 -8.75 3.92
CA ASP A 413 -1.05 -9.17 4.43
C ASP A 413 -2.13 -9.29 3.34
N HIS A 414 -1.81 -8.82 2.14
CA HIS A 414 -2.67 -8.84 0.96
C HIS A 414 -2.19 -9.85 -0.10
N ALA A 415 -3.13 -10.31 -0.92
CA ALA A 415 -2.82 -10.89 -2.24
C ALA A 415 -2.54 -9.75 -3.25
N GLY A 416 -1.92 -10.10 -4.38
CA GLY A 416 -1.68 -9.16 -5.48
C GLY A 416 -2.56 -9.49 -6.67
N VAL A 417 -2.76 -8.50 -7.55
CA VAL A 417 -3.53 -8.67 -8.80
C VAL A 417 -2.60 -8.41 -9.97
N VAL A 418 -2.41 -9.42 -10.83
CA VAL A 418 -1.63 -9.31 -12.06
C VAL A 418 -2.57 -9.36 -13.25
N SER A 419 -2.40 -8.45 -14.20
CA SER A 419 -3.21 -8.38 -15.42
C SER A 419 -2.34 -8.05 -16.63
N THR A 420 -2.39 -8.90 -17.65
CA THR A 420 -1.80 -8.61 -18.97
C THR A 420 -2.87 -8.01 -19.86
N LEU A 421 -2.58 -6.82 -20.36
CA LEU A 421 -3.50 -5.97 -21.10
C LEU A 421 -3.00 -5.79 -22.53
N VAL A 422 -3.93 -5.63 -23.46
CA VAL A 422 -3.63 -5.26 -24.85
C VAL A 422 -4.33 -3.97 -25.23
N LEU A 423 -3.59 -3.08 -25.87
CA LEU A 423 -4.08 -1.83 -26.41
C LEU A 423 -4.56 -2.02 -27.84
N ASP A 424 -5.70 -1.43 -28.19
CA ASP A 424 -6.32 -1.58 -29.52
C ASP A 424 -5.65 -0.76 -30.64
N GLY A 425 -4.64 0.08 -30.34
CA GLY A 425 -3.98 0.91 -31.35
C GLY A 425 -4.76 2.15 -31.79
N SER A 426 -6.00 2.34 -31.34
CA SER A 426 -6.93 3.34 -31.92
C SER A 426 -6.76 4.76 -31.38
N LYS A 427 -6.18 4.91 -30.18
CA LYS A 427 -6.00 6.19 -29.49
C LYS A 427 -4.53 6.59 -29.45
N SER A 428 -4.15 7.68 -30.11
CA SER A 428 -2.76 8.15 -30.19
C SER A 428 -2.49 9.48 -29.47
N ALA A 429 -3.54 10.23 -29.11
CA ALA A 429 -3.40 11.52 -28.44
C ALA A 429 -3.37 11.36 -26.92
N ARG A 430 -2.41 12.02 -26.27
CA ARG A 430 -2.35 12.12 -24.82
C ARG A 430 -3.49 13.02 -24.32
N SER A 431 -4.23 12.57 -23.31
CA SER A 431 -5.24 13.38 -22.62
C SER A 431 -4.60 14.53 -21.83
N ALA A 432 -5.42 15.52 -21.45
CA ALA A 432 -4.96 16.60 -20.59
C ALA A 432 -4.47 16.09 -19.22
N ASP A 433 -3.68 16.92 -18.54
CA ASP A 433 -3.29 16.70 -17.15
C ASP A 433 -4.54 16.67 -16.27
N LEU A 434 -4.51 15.85 -15.21
CA LEU A 434 -5.60 15.76 -14.25
C LEU A 434 -5.71 17.03 -13.40
N PRO A 435 -6.91 17.35 -12.87
CA PRO A 435 -7.09 18.52 -12.01
C PRO A 435 -6.15 18.46 -10.80
N ALA A 436 -5.62 19.62 -10.43
CA ALA A 436 -4.84 19.78 -9.21
C ALA A 436 -5.77 20.05 -8.03
N HIS A 437 -5.59 19.29 -6.95
CA HIS A 437 -6.26 19.52 -5.67
C HIS A 437 -5.33 20.20 -4.67
N LYS A 438 -5.89 20.63 -3.53
CA LYS A 438 -5.06 21.26 -2.49
C LYS A 438 -4.16 20.20 -1.86
N PRO A 439 -2.85 20.42 -1.79
CA PRO A 439 -1.94 19.47 -1.15
C PRO A 439 -2.27 19.34 0.32
N PHE A 440 -1.96 18.17 0.88
CA PHE A 440 -2.17 17.92 2.29
C PHE A 440 -1.47 18.97 3.16
N PRO A 441 -2.08 19.40 4.27
CA PRO A 441 -1.49 20.35 5.21
C PRO A 441 -0.38 19.70 6.06
N ILE A 442 0.42 18.78 5.49
CA ILE A 442 1.52 18.08 6.18
C ILE A 442 2.53 19.09 6.74
N SER A 443 2.76 20.21 6.04
CA SER A 443 3.61 21.31 6.53
C SER A 443 2.95 22.15 7.62
N PHE A 444 1.62 22.28 7.64
CA PHE A 444 0.89 23.06 8.65
C PHE A 444 1.06 22.48 10.05
N TRP A 445 1.00 21.15 10.21
CA TRP A 445 1.23 20.49 11.50
C TRP A 445 2.64 20.72 12.05
N GLN A 446 3.64 20.86 11.18
CA GLN A 446 5.00 21.24 11.59
C GLN A 446 5.00 22.65 12.21
N TRP A 447 4.26 23.60 11.64
CA TRP A 447 4.14 24.97 12.16
C TRP A 447 3.28 25.07 13.42
N VAL A 448 2.18 24.32 13.52
CA VAL A 448 1.37 24.22 14.74
C VAL A 448 2.19 23.65 15.89
N GLY A 449 2.98 22.60 15.63
CA GLY A 449 3.91 22.05 16.61
C GLY A 449 4.95 23.08 17.07
N LEU A 450 5.52 23.86 16.14
CA LEU A 450 6.44 24.96 16.49
C LEU A 450 5.77 26.06 17.31
N ALA A 451 4.52 26.43 16.99
CA ALA A 451 3.76 27.43 17.73
C ALA A 451 3.44 26.97 19.16
N LEU A 452 3.06 25.70 19.35
CA LEU A 452 2.83 25.11 20.67
C LEU A 452 4.12 25.05 21.50
N VAL A 453 5.25 24.68 20.89
CA VAL A 453 6.56 24.72 21.56
C VAL A 453 6.92 26.15 21.95
N GLY A 454 6.66 27.13 21.08
CA GLY A 454 6.84 28.55 21.38
C GLY A 454 5.98 29.01 22.56
N ALA A 455 4.71 28.62 22.59
CA ALA A 455 3.79 28.95 23.68
C ALA A 455 4.22 28.31 25.01
N ILE A 456 4.62 27.04 25.01
CA ILE A 456 5.12 26.34 26.20
C ILE A 456 6.43 26.97 26.69
N GLY A 457 7.36 27.26 25.78
CA GLY A 457 8.62 27.96 26.09
C GLY A 457 8.37 29.33 26.71
N PHE A 458 7.41 30.09 26.18
CA PHE A 458 7.00 31.38 26.74
C PHE A 458 6.41 31.25 28.14
N LEU A 459 5.56 30.25 28.39
CA LEU A 459 4.98 30.00 29.71
C LEU A 459 6.04 29.62 30.76
N ILE A 460 7.02 28.78 30.39
CA ILE A 460 8.14 28.40 31.25
C ILE A 460 9.03 29.62 31.56
N PHE A 461 9.37 30.42 30.54
CA PHE A 461 10.12 31.66 30.72
C PHE A 461 9.40 32.64 31.67
N ARG A 462 8.08 32.79 31.54
CA ARG A 462 7.27 33.67 32.39
C ARG A 462 7.17 33.17 33.84
N LYS A 463 7.17 31.85 34.04
CA LYS A 463 7.20 31.24 35.38
C LYS A 463 8.56 31.45 36.05
N ASN A 464 9.66 31.26 35.31
CA ASN A 464 11.02 31.39 35.84
C ASN A 464 11.44 32.85 36.08
N SER A 465 11.00 33.79 35.24
CA SER A 465 11.24 35.22 35.45
C SER A 465 10.53 35.77 36.70
N LYS A 466 9.34 35.26 37.03
CA LYS A 466 8.65 35.57 38.30
C LYS A 466 9.35 35.00 39.55
N LEU A 467 10.04 33.87 39.42
CA LEU A 467 10.83 33.28 40.51
C LEU A 467 12.12 34.10 40.75
N LEU A 468 12.79 34.53 39.69
CA LEU A 468 13.98 35.40 39.75
C LEU A 468 13.65 36.79 40.32
N SER A 469 12.46 37.34 40.05
CA SER A 469 12.05 38.62 40.64
C SER A 469 11.71 38.52 42.13
N LYS A 470 11.32 37.34 42.64
CA LYS A 470 11.06 37.09 44.07
C LYS A 470 12.36 36.87 44.86
N SER A 471 13.38 36.24 44.25
CA SER A 471 14.68 35.97 44.88
C SER A 471 15.52 37.23 45.16
N LYS A 472 15.27 38.36 44.48
CA LYS A 472 15.98 39.63 44.72
C LYS A 472 15.48 40.45 45.92
N ARG A 473 14.51 39.99 46.69
CA ARG A 473 14.10 40.62 47.97
C ARG A 473 14.68 39.85 49.16
N ILE A 474 15.97 40.06 49.43
CA ILE A 474 16.58 39.67 50.72
C ILE A 474 16.33 40.83 51.71
N PRO A 475 15.76 40.60 52.91
CA PRO A 475 15.60 41.66 53.91
C PRO A 475 16.97 42.06 54.49
N ARG A 476 17.24 43.36 54.56
CA ARG A 476 18.37 43.90 55.36
C ARG A 476 18.13 43.56 56.83
N ILE A 477 19.00 42.73 57.39
CA ILE A 477 19.12 42.52 58.84
C ILE A 477 19.57 43.86 59.46
N LYS A 478 18.77 44.42 60.37
CA LYS A 478 19.20 45.47 61.30
C LYS A 478 19.61 44.80 62.62
N SER A 479 20.81 45.12 63.06
CA SER A 479 21.33 44.84 64.40
C SER A 479 20.53 45.60 65.47
N ILE A 480 20.11 44.90 66.53
CA ILE A 480 20.40 45.10 67.96
C ILE A 480 19.87 43.88 68.70
#